data_AF-A0A3D1AAF1-F1
#
_entry.id   AF-A0A3D1AAF1-F1
#
_cell.length_a   1.000
_cell.length_b   1.000
_cell.length_c   1.000
_cell.angle_alpha   90.00
_cell.angle_beta   90.00
_cell.angle_gamma   90.00
#
_symmetry.space_group_name_H-M   'P 1'
#
loop_
_entity.id
_entity.type
_entity.pdbx_description
1 polymer ?
#
loop_
_entity_poly.entity_id
_entity_poly.type
_entity_poly.pdbx_seq_one_letter_code
_entity_poly.pdbx_strand_id
1 'polypeptide(L)' 'MFAEGYIGIAGIIGVGKSTLTMELAKALNFEPVLEEVGGNPYLEGFYGDMKQ' A
#
# COMPACT_ATOMS: atom_id res chain seq x y z
N MET A 1 -14.09 21.93 1.45
CA MET A 1 -14.79 20.93 0.63
C MET A 1 -13.94 19.68 0.70
N PHE A 2 -14.44 18.63 1.33
CA PHE A 2 -13.75 17.33 1.36
C PHE A 2 -14.03 16.61 0.05
N ALA A 3 -13.06 15.88 -0.49
CA ALA A 3 -13.32 15.13 -1.72
C ALA A 3 -14.14 13.87 -1.38
N GLU A 4 -15.13 13.55 -2.21
CA GLU A 4 -15.99 12.38 -2.07
C GLU A 4 -15.59 11.34 -3.13
N GLY A 5 -15.37 10.09 -2.72
CA GLY A 5 -15.03 8.98 -3.63
C GLY A 5 -13.97 8.03 -3.09
N TYR A 6 -13.34 7.26 -3.99
CA TYR A 6 -12.26 6.33 -3.68
C TYR A 6 -11.03 6.65 -4.54
N ILE A 7 -9.84 6.55 -3.95
CA ILE A 7 -8.56 6.71 -4.63
C ILE A 7 -7.80 5.39 -4.52
N GLY A 8 -7.49 4.75 -5.65
CA GLY A 8 -6.62 3.59 -5.71
C GLY A 8 -5.17 3.98 -5.99
N ILE A 9 -4.22 3.46 -5.21
CA ILE A 9 -2.78 3.69 -5.41
C ILE A 9 -2.10 2.39 -5.82
N ALA A 10 -1.48 2.38 -7.01
CA ALA A 10 -0.77 1.23 -7.57
C ALA A 10 0.68 1.60 -7.93
N GLY A 11 1.56 0.60 -7.99
CA GLY A 11 2.99 0.80 -8.25
C GLY A 11 3.86 -0.34 -7.73
N ILE A 12 5.14 -0.35 -8.12
CA ILE A 12 6.10 -1.40 -7.76
C ILE A 12 6.39 -1.47 -6.26
N ILE A 13 6.98 -2.57 -5.80
CA ILE A 13 7.42 -2.73 -4.41
C ILE A 13 8.54 -1.72 -4.12
N GLY A 14 8.47 -1.05 -2.97
CA GLY A 14 9.48 -0.07 -2.54
C GLY A 14 9.32 1.36 -3.11
N VAL A 15 8.38 1.63 -4.02
CA VAL A 15 8.20 2.97 -4.63
C VAL A 15 7.57 4.02 -3.69
N GLY A 16 7.18 3.63 -2.47
CA GLY A 16 6.60 4.55 -1.48
C GLY A 16 5.07 4.69 -1.52
N LYS A 17 4.34 3.71 -2.05
CA LYS A 17 2.85 3.72 -2.09
C LYS A 17 2.22 4.01 -0.73
N SER A 18 2.62 3.27 0.30
CA SER A 18 2.06 3.43 1.65
C SER A 18 2.29 4.84 2.20
N THR A 19 3.47 5.43 1.94
CA THR A 19 3.76 6.82 2.30
C THR A 19 2.84 7.78 1.57
N LEU A 20 2.67 7.61 0.25
CA LEU A 20 1.78 8.45 -0.55
C LEU A 20 0.31 8.33 -0.10
N THR A 21 -0.17 7.13 0.23
CA THR A 21 -1.52 6.90 0.77
C THR A 21 -1.75 7.72 2.02
N MET A 22 -0.82 7.69 2.98
CA MET A 22 -0.95 8.42 4.25
C MET A 22 -0.93 9.94 4.06
N GLU A 23 -0.04 10.45 3.20
CA GLU A 23 0.05 11.89 2.91
C GLU A 23 -1.22 12.41 2.20
N LEU A 24 -1.73 11.65 1.22
CA LEU A 24 -2.99 11.99 0.54
C LEU A 24 -4.20 11.92 1.48
N ALA A 25 -4.26 10.89 2.33
CA ALA A 25 -5.32 10.74 3.32
C ALA A 25 -5.37 11.95 4.26
N LYS A 26 -4.21 12.39 4.75
CA LYS A 26 -4.09 13.59 5.58
C LYS A 26 -4.47 14.87 4.83
N ALA A 27 -3.99 15.04 3.59
CA ALA A 27 -4.21 16.26 2.81
C ALA A 27 -5.66 16.43 2.36
N LEU A 28 -6.36 15.32 2.07
CA LEU A 28 -7.71 15.31 1.51
C LEU A 28 -8.79 14.91 2.53
N ASN A 29 -8.38 14.56 3.76
CA ASN A 29 -9.25 14.07 4.83
C ASN A 29 -9.97 12.75 4.46
N PHE A 30 -9.20 11.79 3.94
CA PHE A 30 -9.68 10.42 3.66
C PHE A 30 -9.24 9.48 4.77
N GLU A 31 -9.95 8.37 4.89
CA GLU A 31 -9.50 7.23 5.69
C GLU A 31 -8.51 6.38 4.87
N PRO A 32 -7.27 6.19 5.33
CA PRO A 32 -6.28 5.38 4.61
C PRO A 32 -6.59 3.88 4.80
N VAL A 33 -6.50 3.13 3.69
CA VAL A 33 -6.54 1.66 3.71
C VAL A 33 -5.23 1.15 3.11
N LEU A 34 -4.50 0.35 3.88
CA LEU A 34 -3.21 -0.23 3.49
C LEU A 34 -3.34 -1.74 3.30
N GLU A 35 -2.55 -2.30 2.39
CA GLU A 35 -2.42 -3.75 2.23
C GLU A 35 -1.71 -4.37 3.45
N GLU A 36 -2.24 -5.49 3.94
CA GLU A 36 -1.59 -6.26 4.99
C GLU A 36 -0.41 -7.04 4.41
N VAL A 37 0.79 -6.77 4.90
CA VAL A 37 2.02 -7.47 4.48
C VAL A 37 2.29 -8.69 5.38
N GLY A 38 1.85 -8.61 6.64
CA GLY A 38 1.91 -9.72 7.58
C GLY A 38 0.85 -10.76 7.27
N GLY A 39 1.19 -12.05 7.33
CA GLY A 39 0.21 -13.12 7.17
C GLY A 39 0.01 -13.63 5.75
N ASN A 40 0.76 -13.14 4.75
CA ASN A 40 0.82 -13.82 3.45
C ASN A 40 1.79 -15.03 3.55
N PRO A 41 1.29 -16.28 3.61
CA PRO A 41 2.14 -17.47 3.81
C PRO A 41 3.09 -17.73 2.64
N TYR A 42 2.91 -17.06 1.50
CA TYR A 42 3.71 -17.25 0.30
C TYR A 42 4.90 -16.29 0.22
N LEU A 43 4.85 -15.11 0.87
CA LEU A 43 5.91 -14.10 0.73
C LEU A 43 7.22 -14.56 1.36
N GLU A 44 7.17 -15.21 2.52
CA GLU A 44 8.37 -15.69 3.21
C GLU A 44 9.13 -16.72 2.36
N GLY A 45 8.42 -17.71 1.80
CA GLY A 45 9.01 -18.69 0.89
C GLY A 45 9.50 -18.07 -0.42
N PHE A 46 8.73 -17.15 -0.99
CA PHE A 46 9.08 -16.46 -2.23
C PHE A 46 10.35 -15.61 -2.10
N TYR A 47 10.50 -14.84 -1.02
CA TYR A 47 11.72 -14.06 -0.77
C TYR A 47 12.88 -14.92 -0.23
N GLY A 48 12.59 -16.07 0.40
CA GLY A 48 13.59 -17.01 0.92
C GLY A 48 14.38 -17.76 -0.15
N ASP A 49 13.76 -18.04 -1.31
CA ASP A 49 14.41 -18.63 -2.48
C ASP A 49 14.01 -17.91 -3.78
N MET A 50 14.31 -16.60 -3.83
CA MET A 50 13.92 -15.74 -4.95
C MET A 50 14.72 -16.01 -6.25
N LYS A 51 15.52 -17.08 -6.31
CA LYS A 51 16.54 -17.36 -7.35
C LYS A 51 16.15 -18.42 -8.39
N GLN A 52 14.93 -18.94 -8.40
CA GLN A 52 14.47 -19.85 -9.46
C GLN A 52 14.12 -19.10 -10.75
#